data_AF-A0A951JIE1-F1
#
_entry.id   AF-A0A951JIE1-F1
#
_cell.length_a   1.000
_cell.length_b   1.000
_cell.length_c   1.000
_cell.angle_alpha   90.00
_cell.angle_beta   90.00
_cell.angle_gamma   90.00
#
_symmetry.space_group_name_H-M   'P 1'
#
loop_
_entity.id
_entity.type
_entity.pdbx_description
1 polymer ?
#
loop_
_entity_poly.entity_id
_entity_poly.type
_entity_poly.pdbx_seq_one_letter_code
_entity_poly.pdbx_strand_id
1 'polypeptide(L)'
;MTRNDRITTLLQGRRERLARELGRPLAQRSARSEPLSPRVRGFMLDEAKDLYWNELEWEHITHEEVTEEGHLAELTFPGLLAFVRGLLLEEVMPDALAPADPRPEVVEDLLVFLAARVPELEEALSSPDDEDDEARCRRELDLTSRLLDLVLYLYHRVERPEVERLEAARAD
;
A
#
# COMPACT_ATOMS: atom_id res chain seq x y z
N MET A 1 7.64 4.20 23.45
CA MET A 1 6.90 4.50 22.21
C MET A 1 5.84 3.43 22.05
N THR A 2 4.56 3.80 21.87
CA THR A 2 3.48 2.81 21.69
C THR A 2 3.49 2.25 20.26
N ARG A 3 2.79 1.13 20.01
CA ARG A 3 2.64 0.56 18.66
C ARG A 3 2.03 1.57 17.69
N ASN A 4 1.05 2.35 18.14
CA ASN A 4 0.40 3.37 17.33
C ASN A 4 1.34 4.54 16.97
N ASP A 5 2.21 4.93 17.91
CA ASP A 5 3.25 5.94 17.63
C ASP A 5 4.22 5.45 16.54
N ARG A 6 4.65 4.17 16.59
CA ARG A 6 5.52 3.57 15.54
C ARG A 6 4.89 3.64 14.16
N ILE A 7 3.61 3.24 14.05
CA ILE A 7 2.85 3.25 12.80
C ILE A 7 2.77 4.68 12.25
N THR A 8 2.40 5.63 13.12
CA THR A 8 2.25 7.03 12.75
C THR A 8 3.57 7.64 12.29
N THR A 9 4.66 7.41 13.02
CA THR A 9 6.01 7.87 12.67
C THR A 9 6.49 7.28 11.35
N LEU A 10 6.28 5.98 11.11
CA LEU A 10 6.66 5.32 9.87
C LEU A 10 5.93 5.93 8.67
N LEU A 11 4.61 6.04 8.76
CA LEU A 11 3.78 6.55 7.67
C LEU A 11 4.08 8.04 7.39
N GLN A 12 4.26 8.84 8.45
CA GLN A 12 4.67 10.24 8.32
C GLN A 12 6.05 10.35 7.68
N GLY A 13 7.03 9.55 8.13
CA GLY A 13 8.37 9.55 7.56
C GLY A 13 8.39 9.20 6.07
N ARG A 14 7.57 8.24 5.64
CA ARG A 14 7.41 7.91 4.21
C ARG A 14 6.79 9.05 3.40
N ARG A 15 5.76 9.71 3.94
CA ARG A 15 5.15 10.90 3.31
C ARG A 15 6.14 12.06 3.20
N GLU A 16 6.92 12.33 4.24
CA GLU A 16 7.94 13.38 4.23
C GLU A 16 9.06 13.08 3.23
N ARG A 17 9.49 11.82 3.15
CA ARG A 17 10.45 11.37 2.13
C ARG A 17 9.89 11.58 0.72
N LEU A 18 8.67 11.12 0.46
CA LEU A 18 8.01 11.27 -0.82
C LEU A 18 7.88 12.74 -1.23
N ALA A 19 7.44 13.62 -0.32
CA ALA A 19 7.31 15.05 -0.60
C ALA A 19 8.66 15.69 -0.95
N ARG A 20 9.72 15.30 -0.23
CA ARG A 20 11.08 15.79 -0.45
C ARG A 20 11.62 15.37 -1.82
N GLU A 21 11.46 14.11 -2.19
CA GLU A 21 11.93 13.56 -3.47
C GLU A 21 11.13 14.10 -4.66
N LEU A 22 9.83 14.35 -4.48
CA LEU A 22 8.99 15.01 -5.48
C LEU A 22 9.30 16.50 -5.62
N GLY A 23 9.89 17.14 -4.61
CA GLY A 23 10.13 18.59 -4.58
C GLY A 23 8.85 19.42 -4.51
N ARG A 24 7.73 18.83 -4.06
CA ARG A 24 6.42 19.50 -3.95
C ARG A 24 5.62 18.94 -2.76
N PRO A 25 4.65 19.70 -2.22
CA PRO A 25 3.68 19.16 -1.28
C PRO A 25 2.90 17.98 -1.88
N LEU A 26 2.56 17.01 -1.04
CA LEU A 26 1.72 15.88 -1.45
C LEU A 26 0.28 16.33 -1.72
N ALA A 27 -0.32 15.81 -2.78
CA ALA A 27 -1.71 16.09 -3.07
C ALA A 27 -2.60 15.50 -1.96
N GLN A 28 -3.62 16.25 -1.57
CA GLN A 28 -4.67 15.77 -0.67
C GLN A 28 -5.81 15.18 -1.50
N ARG A 29 -6.44 14.12 -0.98
CA ARG A 29 -7.65 13.57 -1.57
C ARG A 29 -8.87 14.16 -0.88
N SER A 30 -9.80 14.66 -1.66
CA SER A 30 -11.08 15.13 -1.17
C SER A 30 -12.13 14.05 -1.36
N ALA A 31 -12.76 13.61 -0.28
CA ALA A 31 -14.00 12.84 -0.39
C ALA A 31 -15.05 13.75 -1.06
N ARG A 32 -15.80 13.21 -2.02
CA ARG A 32 -16.90 13.94 -2.69
C ARG A 32 -18.24 13.74 -2.03
N SER A 33 -18.39 12.65 -1.28
CA SER A 33 -19.63 12.21 -0.67
C SER A 33 -19.58 12.31 0.85
N GLU A 34 -20.73 12.15 1.50
CA GLU A 34 -20.79 11.99 2.94
C GLU A 34 -19.88 10.85 3.40
N PRO A 35 -19.20 10.99 4.56
CA PRO A 35 -18.35 9.95 5.10
C PRO A 35 -19.12 8.63 5.24
N LEU A 36 -18.46 7.52 4.90
CA LEU A 36 -19.04 6.21 5.11
C LEU A 36 -19.38 5.97 6.59
N SER A 37 -20.48 5.25 6.82
CA SER A 37 -20.75 4.73 8.16
C SER A 37 -19.57 3.85 8.62
N PRO A 38 -19.26 3.79 9.93
CA PRO A 38 -18.14 2.98 10.43
C PRO A 38 -18.22 1.51 10.00
N ARG A 39 -19.43 0.96 9.90
CA ARG A 39 -19.67 -0.42 9.47
C ARG A 39 -19.25 -0.64 8.01
N VAL A 40 -19.65 0.26 7.10
CA VAL A 40 -19.33 0.12 5.67
C VAL A 40 -17.84 0.39 5.43
N ARG A 41 -17.26 1.38 6.11
CA ARG A 41 -15.83 1.67 6.06
C ARG A 41 -15.00 0.46 6.54
N GLY A 42 -15.40 -0.16 7.65
CA GLY A 42 -14.78 -1.36 8.18
C GLY A 42 -14.87 -2.54 7.21
N PHE A 43 -16.05 -2.79 6.63
CA PHE A 43 -16.24 -3.83 5.62
C PHE A 43 -15.30 -3.64 4.42
N MET A 44 -15.21 -2.43 3.85
CA MET A 44 -14.32 -2.15 2.71
C MET A 44 -12.84 -2.30 3.07
N LEU A 45 -12.47 -1.97 4.30
CA LEU A 45 -11.11 -2.19 4.79
C LEU A 45 -10.81 -3.69 4.93
N ASP A 46 -11.76 -4.48 5.42
CA ASP A 46 -11.59 -5.94 5.56
C ASP A 46 -11.46 -6.60 4.18
N GLU A 47 -12.24 -6.19 3.17
CA GLU A 47 -12.05 -6.64 1.77
C GLU A 47 -10.63 -6.31 1.25
N ALA A 48 -10.09 -5.13 1.57
CA ALA A 48 -8.72 -4.77 1.19
C ALA A 48 -7.66 -5.64 1.90
N LYS A 49 -7.89 -6.01 3.16
CA LYS A 49 -7.01 -6.91 3.91
C LYS A 49 -7.08 -8.32 3.35
N ASP A 50 -8.27 -8.80 2.99
CA ASP A 50 -8.45 -10.13 2.39
C ASP A 50 -7.69 -10.21 1.06
N LEU A 51 -7.77 -9.18 0.22
CA LEU A 51 -6.94 -9.09 -0.99
C LEU A 51 -5.45 -9.13 -0.66
N TYR A 52 -4.98 -8.42 0.36
CA TYR A 52 -3.57 -8.47 0.77
C TYR A 52 -3.14 -9.87 1.24
N TRP A 53 -3.92 -10.51 2.11
CA TRP A 53 -3.57 -11.81 2.68
C TRP A 53 -3.63 -12.94 1.67
N ASN A 54 -4.64 -12.94 0.80
CA ASN A 54 -4.79 -13.97 -0.22
C ASN A 54 -3.59 -13.97 -1.19
N GLU A 55 -3.12 -12.79 -1.60
CA GLU A 55 -1.97 -12.69 -2.50
C GLU A 55 -0.66 -13.09 -1.83
N LEU A 56 -0.48 -12.78 -0.54
CA LEU A 56 0.68 -13.28 0.21
C LEU A 56 0.65 -14.80 0.37
N GLU A 57 -0.51 -15.38 0.66
CA GLU A 57 -0.67 -16.84 0.74
C GLU A 57 -0.34 -17.51 -0.60
N TRP A 58 -0.81 -16.94 -1.71
CA TRP A 58 -0.44 -17.39 -3.05
C TRP A 58 1.04 -17.28 -3.34
N GLU A 59 1.65 -16.13 -3.08
CA GLU A 59 3.09 -15.95 -3.30
C GLU A 59 3.94 -16.92 -2.45
N HIS A 60 3.48 -17.25 -1.23
CA HIS A 60 4.13 -18.26 -0.40
C HIS A 60 4.05 -19.67 -0.96
N ILE A 61 3.01 -19.99 -1.73
CA ILE A 61 2.81 -21.31 -2.31
C ILE A 61 3.52 -21.41 -3.67
N THR A 62 3.48 -20.36 -4.49
CA THR A 62 3.90 -20.44 -5.90
C THR A 62 5.30 -19.89 -6.14
N HIS A 63 5.72 -18.86 -5.41
CA HIS A 63 6.96 -18.10 -5.66
C HIS A 63 7.07 -17.61 -7.12
N GLU A 64 5.94 -17.39 -7.78
CA GLU A 64 5.86 -17.16 -9.23
C GLU A 64 6.28 -15.73 -9.61
N GLU A 65 6.16 -14.75 -8.71
CA GLU A 65 6.42 -13.33 -9.00
C GLU A 65 7.87 -12.88 -8.72
N VAL A 66 8.79 -13.85 -8.65
CA VAL A 66 10.24 -13.60 -8.58
C VAL A 66 10.79 -13.34 -9.97
N THR A 67 11.17 -12.10 -10.25
CA THR A 67 11.85 -11.72 -11.50
C THR A 67 13.37 -11.63 -11.33
N GLU A 68 14.12 -11.50 -12.44
CA GLU A 68 15.57 -11.21 -12.40
C GLU A 68 15.90 -9.90 -11.66
N GLU A 69 14.93 -8.98 -11.55
CA GLU A 69 15.05 -7.70 -10.85
C GLU A 69 14.53 -7.75 -9.39
N GLY A 70 14.04 -8.91 -8.93
CA GLY A 70 13.47 -9.10 -7.59
C GLY A 70 11.95 -9.33 -7.59
N HIS A 71 11.34 -9.28 -6.41
CA HIS A 71 9.88 -9.45 -6.25
C HIS A 71 9.17 -8.14 -6.61
N LEU A 72 8.26 -8.19 -7.58
CA LEU A 72 7.51 -7.02 -8.03
C LEU A 72 6.14 -6.98 -7.34
N ALA A 73 5.99 -6.13 -6.32
CA ALA A 73 4.72 -6.00 -5.60
C ALA A 73 3.55 -5.55 -6.49
N GLU A 74 3.83 -4.89 -7.62
CA GLU A 74 2.84 -4.56 -8.64
C GLU A 74 2.21 -5.81 -9.28
N LEU A 75 2.99 -6.88 -9.41
CA LEU A 75 2.55 -8.17 -9.95
C LEU A 75 1.97 -9.09 -8.86
N THR A 76 2.48 -8.99 -7.63
CA THR A 76 1.94 -9.73 -6.48
C THR A 76 0.56 -9.21 -6.04
N PHE A 77 0.30 -7.90 -6.09
CA PHE A 77 -0.95 -7.32 -5.56
C PHE A 77 -1.84 -6.63 -6.62
N PRO A 78 -2.11 -7.24 -7.79
CA PRO A 78 -2.84 -6.57 -8.87
C PRO A 78 -4.29 -6.28 -8.46
N GLY A 79 -4.93 -7.22 -7.73
CA GLY A 79 -6.31 -7.05 -7.24
C GLY A 79 -6.45 -5.91 -6.24
N LEU A 80 -5.53 -5.84 -5.26
CA LEU A 80 -5.53 -4.78 -4.26
C LEU A 80 -5.24 -3.40 -4.88
N LEU A 81 -4.28 -3.31 -5.80
CA LEU A 81 -3.97 -2.05 -6.49
C LEU A 81 -5.14 -1.59 -7.36
N ALA A 82 -5.84 -2.51 -8.02
CA ALA A 82 -7.08 -2.20 -8.75
C ALA A 82 -8.19 -1.70 -7.81
N PHE A 83 -8.36 -2.35 -6.64
CA PHE A 83 -9.31 -1.92 -5.62
C PHE A 83 -9.01 -0.50 -5.12
N VAL A 84 -7.76 -0.21 -4.77
CA VAL A 84 -7.31 1.13 -4.36
C VAL A 84 -7.57 2.18 -5.44
N ARG A 85 -7.28 1.87 -6.72
CA ARG A 85 -7.58 2.78 -7.84
C ARG A 85 -9.09 3.06 -7.94
N GLY A 86 -9.94 2.05 -7.75
CA GLY A 86 -11.39 2.20 -7.71
C GLY A 86 -11.85 3.13 -6.59
N LEU A 87 -11.30 2.97 -5.38
CA LEU A 87 -11.58 3.84 -4.23
C LEU A 87 -11.11 5.29 -4.42
N LEU A 88 -10.13 5.53 -5.29
CA LEU A 88 -9.58 6.87 -5.56
C LEU A 88 -10.07 7.46 -6.89
N LEU A 89 -11.03 6.80 -7.55
CA LEU A 89 -11.54 7.21 -8.85
C LEU A 89 -12.35 8.49 -8.69
N GLU A 90 -11.96 9.55 -9.41
CA GLU A 90 -12.61 10.86 -9.36
C GLU A 90 -13.41 11.18 -10.62
N GLU A 91 -13.14 10.47 -11.71
CA GLU A 91 -13.79 10.65 -13.00
C GLU A 91 -14.15 9.28 -13.57
N VAL A 92 -15.33 9.22 -14.16
CA VAL A 92 -15.83 8.04 -14.88
C VAL A 92 -16.14 8.46 -16.31
N MET A 93 -16.20 7.48 -17.22
CA MET A 93 -16.61 7.73 -18.59
C MET A 93 -18.03 8.32 -18.66
N PRO A 94 -18.36 9.14 -19.68
CA PRO A 94 -19.67 9.79 -19.79
C PRO A 94 -20.87 8.83 -19.82
N ASP A 95 -20.66 7.57 -20.21
CA ASP A 95 -21.65 6.50 -20.30
C ASP A 95 -21.72 5.62 -19.03
N ALA A 96 -20.97 5.96 -17.98
CA ALA A 96 -21.00 5.22 -16.73
C ALA A 96 -22.39 5.29 -16.07
N LEU A 97 -22.85 4.14 -15.57
CA LEU A 97 -24.16 3.99 -14.92
C LEU A 97 -24.24 4.65 -13.53
N ALA A 98 -23.09 5.01 -12.95
CA ALA A 98 -22.98 5.68 -11.66
C ALA A 98 -21.82 6.69 -11.71
N PRO A 99 -21.92 7.80 -10.96
CA PRO A 99 -20.82 8.75 -10.84
C PRO A 99 -19.64 8.14 -10.10
N ALA A 100 -18.46 8.74 -10.28
CA ALA A 100 -17.32 8.48 -9.43
C ALA A 100 -17.64 8.84 -7.96
N ASP A 101 -17.35 7.91 -7.05
CA ASP A 101 -17.61 8.06 -5.62
C ASP A 101 -16.36 7.73 -4.80
N PRO A 102 -15.33 8.60 -4.81
CA PRO A 102 -14.05 8.32 -4.18
C PRO A 102 -14.19 8.21 -2.66
N ARG A 103 -13.55 7.18 -2.10
CA ARG A 103 -13.50 6.82 -0.67
C ARG A 103 -12.05 6.84 -0.14
N PRO A 104 -11.36 8.00 -0.16
CA PRO A 104 -9.98 8.10 0.31
C PRO A 104 -9.81 7.71 1.78
N GLU A 105 -10.86 7.82 2.59
CA GLU A 105 -10.83 7.44 4.01
C GLU A 105 -10.58 5.95 4.23
N VAL A 106 -10.99 5.08 3.29
CA VAL A 106 -10.71 3.63 3.34
C VAL A 106 -9.24 3.38 2.99
N VAL A 107 -8.70 4.12 2.02
CA VAL A 107 -7.30 4.00 1.62
C VAL A 107 -6.35 4.49 2.72
N GLU A 108 -6.72 5.54 3.47
CA GLU A 108 -5.99 5.96 4.67
C GLU A 108 -5.94 4.85 5.72
N ASP A 109 -7.05 4.15 5.99
CA ASP A 109 -7.05 3.02 6.93
C ASP A 109 -6.18 1.86 6.43
N LEU A 110 -6.19 1.61 5.12
CA LEU A 110 -5.32 0.61 4.50
C LEU A 110 -3.84 0.99 4.64
N LEU A 111 -3.49 2.27 4.44
CA LEU A 111 -2.12 2.76 4.66
C LEU A 111 -1.67 2.55 6.10
N VAL A 112 -2.56 2.78 7.08
CA VAL A 112 -2.30 2.50 8.50
C VAL A 112 -2.09 0.99 8.73
N PHE A 113 -2.91 0.13 8.13
CA PHE A 113 -2.77 -1.32 8.21
C PHE A 113 -1.42 -1.79 7.63
N LEU A 114 -1.07 -1.37 6.41
CA LEU A 114 0.20 -1.73 5.77
C LEU A 114 1.41 -1.20 6.57
N ALA A 115 1.31 0.02 7.09
CA ALA A 115 2.34 0.60 7.96
C ALA A 115 2.47 -0.14 9.30
N ALA A 116 1.43 -0.82 9.78
CA ALA A 116 1.49 -1.66 10.98
C ALA A 116 2.19 -3.00 10.74
N ARG A 117 2.02 -3.58 9.54
CA ARG A 117 2.68 -4.83 9.15
C ARG A 117 4.20 -4.71 9.13
N VAL A 118 4.74 -3.57 8.68
CA VAL A 118 6.20 -3.37 8.57
C VAL A 118 6.94 -3.62 9.90
N PRO A 119 6.65 -2.92 11.02
CA PRO A 119 7.35 -3.16 12.27
C PRO A 119 7.06 -4.54 12.90
N GLU A 120 5.92 -5.17 12.58
CA GLU A 120 5.64 -6.55 12.99
C GLU A 120 6.58 -7.54 12.30
N LEU A 121 6.81 -7.35 11.00
CA LEU A 121 7.73 -8.16 10.20
C LEU A 121 9.19 -7.91 10.57
N GLU A 122 9.56 -6.65 10.86
CA GLU A 122 10.89 -6.31 11.42
C GLU A 122 11.14 -6.98 12.78
N GLU A 123 10.12 -7.05 13.63
CA GLU A 123 10.20 -7.72 14.93
C GLU A 123 10.35 -9.24 14.76
N ALA A 124 9.58 -9.86 13.86
CA ALA A 124 9.74 -11.27 13.52
C ALA A 124 11.15 -11.59 12.99
N LEU A 125 11.68 -10.76 12.09
CA LEU A 125 13.05 -10.89 11.58
C LEU A 125 14.14 -10.72 12.64
N SER A 126 13.85 -10.05 13.74
CA SER A 126 14.80 -9.86 14.83
C SER A 126 14.93 -11.12 15.71
N SER A 127 14.01 -12.07 15.60
CA SER A 127 14.00 -13.33 16.35
C SER A 127 13.26 -14.42 15.54
N PRO A 128 13.81 -14.84 14.39
CA PRO A 128 13.17 -15.85 13.55
C PRO A 128 13.19 -17.22 14.22
N ASP A 129 12.17 -18.04 13.95
CA ASP A 129 12.10 -19.41 14.47
C ASP A 129 13.13 -20.33 13.78
N ASP A 130 13.32 -20.16 12.47
CA ASP A 130 14.30 -20.86 11.62
C ASP A 130 14.66 -20.05 10.36
N GLU A 131 15.55 -20.59 9.52
CA GLU A 131 16.01 -19.92 8.28
C GLU A 131 14.88 -19.72 7.24
N ASP A 132 13.90 -20.62 7.20
CA ASP A 132 12.76 -20.54 6.28
C ASP A 132 11.78 -19.44 6.73
N ASP A 133 11.54 -19.32 8.03
CA ASP A 133 10.79 -18.23 8.65
C ASP A 133 11.47 -16.87 8.40
N GLU A 134 12.79 -16.78 8.59
CA GLU A 134 13.56 -15.57 8.28
C GLU A 134 13.40 -15.16 6.81
N ALA A 135 13.57 -16.11 5.89
CA ALA A 135 13.44 -15.85 4.46
C ALA A 135 12.02 -15.43 4.07
N ARG A 136 11.00 -16.05 4.67
CA ARG A 136 9.59 -15.67 4.48
C ARG A 136 9.32 -14.26 4.99
N CYS A 137 9.68 -13.95 6.24
CA CYS A 137 9.45 -12.62 6.80
C CYS A 137 10.19 -11.53 6.03
N ARG A 138 11.38 -11.81 5.49
CA ARG A 138 12.13 -10.87 4.65
C ARG A 138 11.38 -10.57 3.35
N ARG A 139 10.87 -11.61 2.68
CA ARG A 139 10.04 -11.44 1.46
C ARG A 139 8.76 -10.66 1.74
N GLU A 140 8.02 -11.05 2.78
CA GLU A 140 6.79 -10.34 3.17
C GLU A 140 7.06 -8.87 3.50
N LEU A 141 8.17 -8.58 4.19
CA LEU A 141 8.59 -7.22 4.52
C LEU A 141 8.85 -6.41 3.26
N ASP A 142 9.62 -6.94 2.31
CA ASP A 142 9.94 -6.27 1.05
C ASP A 142 8.67 -5.98 0.23
N LEU A 143 7.82 -6.99 0.06
CA LEU A 143 6.53 -6.88 -0.63
C LEU A 143 5.60 -5.86 0.02
N THR A 144 5.42 -5.94 1.34
CA THR A 144 4.54 -5.04 2.09
C THR A 144 5.07 -3.60 2.10
N SER A 145 6.38 -3.46 2.28
CA SER A 145 7.08 -2.18 2.22
C SER A 145 6.91 -1.53 0.84
N ARG A 146 7.04 -2.31 -0.24
CA ARG A 146 6.84 -1.83 -1.60
C ARG A 146 5.38 -1.47 -1.87
N LEU A 147 4.44 -2.33 -1.49
CA LEU A 147 3.01 -2.09 -1.62
C LEU A 147 2.58 -0.80 -0.91
N LEU A 148 3.11 -0.53 0.29
CA LEU A 148 2.86 0.72 1.01
C LEU A 148 3.28 1.96 0.20
N ASP A 149 4.43 1.92 -0.47
CA ASP A 149 4.86 3.02 -1.35
C ASP A 149 3.95 3.16 -2.58
N LEU A 150 3.55 2.05 -3.21
CA LEU A 150 2.62 2.07 -4.34
C LEU A 150 1.25 2.66 -3.99
N VAL A 151 0.71 2.29 -2.83
CA VAL A 151 -0.56 2.87 -2.33
C VAL A 151 -0.39 4.35 -2.02
N LEU A 152 0.76 4.79 -1.48
CA LEU A 152 1.07 6.21 -1.30
C LEU A 152 1.15 6.97 -2.63
N TYR A 153 1.74 6.38 -3.67
CA TYR A 153 1.81 6.98 -5.00
C TYR A 153 0.42 7.19 -5.59
N LEU A 154 -0.41 6.15 -5.52
CA LEU A 154 -1.81 6.23 -5.93
C LEU A 154 -2.54 7.29 -5.10
N TYR A 155 -2.40 7.27 -3.77
CA TYR A 155 -3.09 8.19 -2.88
C TYR A 155 -2.71 9.64 -3.13
N HIS A 156 -1.43 9.94 -3.35
CA HIS A 156 -0.92 11.31 -3.53
C HIS A 156 -0.79 11.77 -4.98
N ARG A 157 -1.36 11.03 -5.94
CA ARG A 157 -1.32 11.36 -7.38
C ARG A 157 0.11 11.59 -7.86
N VAL A 158 0.96 10.61 -7.60
CA VAL A 158 2.31 10.59 -8.14
C VAL A 158 2.23 10.09 -9.57
N GLU A 159 2.63 10.94 -10.51
CA GLU A 159 2.52 10.63 -11.93
C GLU A 159 3.62 9.67 -12.37
N ARG A 160 3.41 8.94 -13.46
CA ARG A 160 4.36 7.94 -13.94
C ARG A 160 5.81 8.44 -14.07
N PRO A 161 6.10 9.62 -14.64
CA PRO A 161 7.48 10.13 -14.72
C PRO A 161 8.08 10.49 -13.35
N GLU A 162 7.23 10.75 -12.35
CA GLU A 162 7.67 10.96 -10.97
C GLU A 162 7.98 9.61 -10.31
N VAL A 163 7.12 8.60 -10.49
CA VAL A 163 7.37 7.22 -10.01
C VAL A 163 8.68 6.70 -10.56
N GLU A 164 8.92 6.79 -11.87
CA GLU A 164 10.16 6.31 -12.50
C GLU A 164 11.42 6.95 -11.89
N ARG A 165 11.37 8.25 -11.52
CA ARG A 165 12.47 8.92 -10.84
C ARG A 165 12.64 8.46 -9.39
N LEU A 166 11.54 8.23 -8.69
CA LEU A 166 11.57 7.75 -7.30
C LEU A 166 12.14 6.33 -7.22
N GLU A 167 11.80 5.47 -8.18
CA GLU A 167 12.37 4.12 -8.26
C GLU A 167 13.86 4.14 -8.57
N ALA A 168 14.28 4.97 -9.53
CA ALA A 168 15.70 5.12 -9.86
C ALA A 168 16.53 5.55 -8.64
N ALA A 169 16.04 6.52 -7.86
CA ALA A 169 16.71 7.00 -6.65
C ALA A 169 16.75 5.98 -5.49
N ARG A 170 15.95 4.92 -5.57
CA ARG A 170 15.88 3.84 -4.57
C ARG A 170 16.80 2.66 -4.94
N ALA A 171 17.15 2.52 -6.21
CA ALA A 171 18.08 1.51 -6.71
C ALA A 171 19.56 1.93 -6.58
N ASP A 172 19.83 3.22 -6.35
CA ASP A 172 21.14 3.81 -6.05
C ASP A 172 21.50 3.76 -4.55
#